data_AF-A0A2S9F4T2-F1
#
_entry.id   AF-A0A2S9F4T2-F1
#
_cell.length_a   1.000
_cell.length_b   1.000
_cell.length_c   1.000
_cell.angle_alpha   90.00
_cell.angle_beta   90.00
_cell.angle_gamma   90.00
#
_symmetry.space_group_name_H-M   'P 1'
#
loop_
_entity.id
_entity.type
_entity.pdbx_description
1 polymer ?
#
loop_
_entity_poly.entity_id
_entity_poly.type
_entity_poly.pdbx_seq_one_letter_code
_entity_poly.pdbx_strand_id
1 'polypeptide(L)'
;GGAAAMSESGNPLVEALGDGTMAKVVNYIGLAGLIASFFSIIYAYSRQLFALSRAGYLPKVLSVTNSRKAPTLALVVPGLIGFALSLTGQGALLLNMAVFGAALSYVLMMVSHIVLRYRAPEMDRPYRTPGGVVTTGFALVIAVLAVIATFLVDSVAALGCLVVFAAFMAYFGFYSRHHLVANSPDEEFAALAAAEDELN
;
A
#
# COMPACT_ATOMS: atom_id res chain seq x y z
N GLY A 1 31.28 -21.49 4.79
CA GLY A 1 30.98 -20.07 5.07
C GLY A 1 30.80 -19.28 3.79
N GLY A 2 29.73 -19.56 3.04
CA GLY A 2 29.25 -18.68 1.94
C GLY A 2 27.93 -18.00 2.30
N ALA A 3 27.05 -18.70 3.03
CA ALA A 3 25.80 -18.15 3.52
C ALA A 3 25.98 -16.95 4.47
N ALA A 4 27.00 -16.95 5.32
CA ALA A 4 27.31 -15.81 6.19
C ALA A 4 27.81 -14.58 5.40
N ALA A 5 28.69 -14.79 4.43
CA ALA A 5 29.20 -13.71 3.58
C ALA A 5 28.11 -13.13 2.64
N MET A 6 27.21 -13.97 2.14
CA MET A 6 26.06 -13.54 1.32
C MET A 6 24.96 -12.86 2.14
N SER A 7 24.90 -13.10 3.45
CA SER A 7 23.95 -12.42 4.35
C SER A 7 24.31 -10.95 4.60
N GLU A 8 25.57 -10.58 4.47
CA GLU A 8 26.06 -9.20 4.65
C GLU A 8 26.16 -8.43 3.33
N SER A 9 26.00 -9.12 2.19
CA SER A 9 26.09 -8.52 0.86
C SER A 9 24.87 -7.66 0.52
N GLY A 10 25.12 -6.45 0.00
CA GLY A 10 24.08 -5.58 -0.54
C GLY A 10 23.53 -6.04 -1.90
N ASN A 11 24.21 -6.95 -2.59
CA ASN A 11 23.75 -7.54 -3.85
C ASN A 11 24.16 -9.02 -3.97
N PRO A 12 23.54 -9.90 -3.15
CA PRO A 12 23.98 -11.28 -2.98
C PRO A 12 23.85 -12.11 -4.26
N LEU A 13 22.91 -11.78 -5.14
CA LEU A 13 22.71 -12.49 -6.41
C LEU A 13 23.81 -12.19 -7.44
N VAL A 14 24.27 -10.94 -7.50
CA VAL A 14 25.34 -10.54 -8.43
C VAL A 14 26.70 -11.02 -7.92
N GLU A 15 26.94 -10.94 -6.61
CA GLU A 15 28.19 -11.45 -6.02
C GLU A 15 28.27 -12.98 -6.05
N ALA A 16 27.16 -13.70 -5.89
CA ALA A 16 27.14 -15.16 -6.03
C ALA A 16 27.45 -15.65 -7.46
N LEU A 17 27.24 -14.80 -8.47
CA LEU A 17 27.50 -15.13 -9.89
C LEU A 17 28.95 -14.82 -10.33
N GLY A 18 29.74 -14.13 -9.50
CA GLY A 18 31.14 -13.74 -9.78
C GLY A 18 31.29 -12.67 -10.88
N ASP A 19 32.53 -12.41 -11.33
CA ASP A 19 32.85 -11.38 -12.35
C ASP A 19 32.54 -11.78 -13.81
N GLY A 20 31.54 -12.65 -14.02
CA GLY A 20 31.15 -13.14 -15.34
C GLY A 20 30.25 -12.17 -16.13
N THR A 21 30.20 -12.35 -17.45
CA THR A 21 29.24 -11.64 -18.34
C THR A 21 27.79 -11.77 -17.84
N MET A 22 27.45 -12.90 -17.22
CA MET A 22 26.13 -13.13 -16.63
C MET A 22 25.83 -12.19 -15.45
N ALA A 23 26.81 -11.85 -14.60
CA ALA A 23 26.61 -10.93 -13.49
C ALA A 23 26.31 -9.51 -13.98
N LYS A 24 26.98 -9.06 -15.05
CA LYS A 24 26.70 -7.78 -15.71
C LYS A 24 25.30 -7.75 -16.30
N VAL A 25 24.87 -8.82 -16.99
CA VAL A 25 23.52 -8.93 -17.55
C VAL A 25 22.46 -8.87 -16.44
N VAL A 26 22.64 -9.64 -15.36
CA VAL A 26 21.72 -9.62 -14.21
C VAL A 26 21.68 -8.23 -13.56
N ASN A 27 22.82 -7.54 -13.45
CA ASN A 27 22.86 -6.17 -12.93
C ASN A 27 22.05 -5.20 -13.80
N TYR A 28 22.20 -5.24 -15.13
CA TYR A 28 21.41 -4.39 -16.03
C TYR A 28 19.91 -4.70 -15.99
N ILE A 29 19.53 -5.97 -15.90
CA ILE A 29 18.14 -6.39 -15.74
C ILE A 29 17.59 -5.89 -14.40
N GLY A 30 18.37 -6.01 -13.32
CA GLY A 30 18.01 -5.49 -11.99
C GLY A 30 17.81 -3.98 -12.00
N LEU A 31 18.70 -3.23 -12.66
CA LEU A 31 18.59 -1.78 -12.80
C LEU A 31 17.35 -1.38 -13.61
N ALA A 32 17.09 -2.06 -14.74
CA ALA A 32 15.90 -1.82 -15.55
C ALA A 32 14.61 -2.12 -14.76
N GLY A 33 14.61 -3.22 -14.00
CA GLY A 33 13.51 -3.59 -13.11
C GLY A 33 13.26 -2.55 -12.02
N LEU A 34 14.31 -2.03 -11.40
CA LEU A 34 14.21 -0.97 -10.39
C LEU A 34 13.59 0.29 -10.95
N ILE A 35 14.03 0.73 -12.15
CA ILE A 35 13.45 1.89 -12.84
C ILE A 35 11.96 1.64 -13.14
N ALA A 36 11.62 0.48 -13.70
CA ALA A 36 10.25 0.12 -14.03
C ALA A 36 9.34 0.12 -12.78
N SER A 37 9.76 -0.55 -11.70
CA SER A 37 9.03 -0.59 -10.43
C SER A 37 8.84 0.80 -9.82
N PHE A 38 9.85 1.68 -9.95
CA PHE A 38 9.76 3.05 -9.46
C PHE A 38 8.67 3.85 -10.20
N PHE A 39 8.61 3.76 -11.53
CA PHE A 39 7.53 4.40 -12.29
C PHE A 39 6.16 3.78 -11.99
N SER A 40 6.08 2.45 -11.83
CA SER A 40 4.84 1.76 -11.49
C SER A 40 4.29 2.18 -10.13
N ILE A 41 5.13 2.27 -9.09
CA ILE A 41 4.68 2.68 -7.75
C ILE A 41 4.26 4.15 -7.75
N ILE A 42 4.98 5.00 -8.49
CA ILE A 42 4.64 6.42 -8.62
C ILE A 42 3.24 6.62 -9.18
N TYR A 43 2.94 5.88 -10.23
CA TYR A 43 1.63 5.91 -10.85
C TYR A 43 0.54 5.32 -9.95
N ALA A 44 0.83 4.19 -9.28
CA ALA A 44 -0.12 3.51 -8.42
C ALA A 44 -0.55 4.37 -7.21
N TYR A 45 0.42 4.96 -6.48
CA TYR A 45 0.08 5.77 -5.30
C TYR A 45 -0.68 7.03 -5.70
N SER A 46 -0.34 7.65 -6.84
CA SER A 46 -0.98 8.89 -7.29
C SER A 46 -2.48 8.66 -7.55
N ARG A 47 -2.83 7.52 -8.14
CA ARG A 47 -4.23 7.11 -8.35
C ARG A 47 -4.94 6.73 -7.06
N GLN A 48 -4.28 6.04 -6.14
CA GLN A 48 -4.84 5.71 -4.82
C GLN A 48 -5.18 6.99 -4.03
N LEU A 49 -4.25 7.94 -3.98
CA LEU A 49 -4.46 9.23 -3.30
C LEU A 49 -5.54 10.07 -3.97
N PHE A 50 -5.61 10.07 -5.30
CA PHE A 50 -6.69 10.72 -6.03
C PHE A 50 -8.06 10.12 -5.68
N ALA A 51 -8.17 8.79 -5.69
CA ALA A 51 -9.42 8.10 -5.32
C ALA A 51 -9.83 8.40 -3.88
N LEU A 52 -8.85 8.38 -2.95
CA LEU A 52 -9.07 8.67 -1.53
C LEU A 52 -9.49 10.13 -1.30
N SER A 53 -8.86 11.08 -2.00
CA SER A 53 -9.25 12.50 -1.97
C SER A 53 -10.61 12.76 -2.59
N ARG A 54 -10.97 12.03 -3.66
CA ARG A 54 -12.30 12.14 -4.30
C ARG A 54 -13.40 11.60 -3.40
N ALA A 55 -13.12 10.54 -2.64
CA ALA A 55 -14.03 9.97 -1.64
C ALA A 55 -14.11 10.79 -0.32
N GLY A 56 -13.43 11.93 -0.23
CA GLY A 56 -13.50 12.83 0.94
C GLY A 56 -12.64 12.40 2.15
N TYR A 57 -11.83 11.35 2.01
CA TYR A 57 -10.89 10.89 3.05
C TYR A 57 -9.66 11.81 3.19
N LEU A 58 -9.30 12.53 2.11
CA LEU A 58 -8.19 13.48 2.02
C LEU A 58 -8.67 14.86 1.49
N PRO A 59 -7.95 15.97 1.75
CA PRO A 59 -8.40 17.30 1.35
C PRO A 59 -8.57 17.38 -0.16
N LYS A 60 -9.76 17.84 -0.62
CA LYS A 60 -10.21 17.84 -2.03
C LYS A 60 -9.23 18.49 -3.02
N VAL A 61 -8.33 19.36 -2.53
CA VAL A 61 -7.27 19.98 -3.31
C VAL A 61 -6.33 18.93 -3.94
N LEU A 62 -6.15 17.77 -3.31
CA LEU A 62 -5.35 16.66 -3.86
C LEU A 62 -6.06 15.90 -5.00
N SER A 63 -7.38 15.98 -5.10
CA SER A 63 -8.17 15.42 -6.21
C SER A 63 -8.24 16.32 -7.44
N VAL A 64 -7.61 17.50 -7.43
CA VAL A 64 -7.62 18.39 -8.60
C VAL A 64 -6.75 17.79 -9.70
N THR A 65 -7.39 17.39 -10.80
CA THR A 65 -6.72 16.87 -12.00
C THR A 65 -6.43 18.00 -12.99
N ASN A 66 -5.27 17.95 -13.64
CA ASN A 66 -4.92 18.85 -14.75
C ASN A 66 -5.69 18.45 -16.04
N SER A 67 -5.61 19.25 -17.12
CA SER A 67 -6.27 19.05 -18.42
C SER A 67 -5.99 17.69 -19.08
N ARG A 68 -4.94 16.97 -18.64
CA ARG A 68 -4.63 15.59 -19.07
C ARG A 68 -5.20 14.49 -18.16
N LYS A 69 -6.16 14.83 -17.27
CA LYS A 69 -6.75 13.94 -16.26
C LYS A 69 -5.71 13.29 -15.32
N ALA A 70 -4.54 13.91 -15.18
CA ALA A 70 -3.49 13.49 -14.26
C ALA A 70 -3.61 14.29 -12.95
N PRO A 71 -3.67 13.62 -11.78
CA PRO A 71 -3.73 14.30 -10.49
C PRO A 71 -2.33 14.78 -10.09
N THR A 72 -1.97 15.99 -10.56
CA THR A 72 -0.62 16.55 -10.39
C THR A 72 -0.28 16.82 -8.93
N LEU A 73 -1.24 17.25 -8.11
CA LEU A 73 -1.02 17.50 -6.69
C LEU A 73 -0.86 16.20 -5.89
N ALA A 74 -1.62 15.16 -6.23
CA ALA A 74 -1.45 13.83 -5.63
C ALA A 74 -0.11 13.16 -6.01
N LEU A 75 0.54 13.63 -7.09
CA LEU A 75 1.88 13.18 -7.49
C LEU A 75 2.98 13.99 -6.80
N VAL A 76 2.88 15.32 -6.84
CA VAL A 76 3.94 16.22 -6.37
C VAL A 76 4.06 16.24 -4.85
N VAL A 77 2.94 16.22 -4.12
CA VAL A 77 2.98 16.33 -2.65
C VAL A 77 3.69 15.13 -2.00
N PRO A 78 3.32 13.87 -2.28
CA PRO A 78 4.05 12.71 -1.74
C PRO A 78 5.46 12.60 -2.32
N GLY A 79 5.66 12.99 -3.58
CA GLY A 79 6.98 13.00 -4.22
C GLY A 79 7.96 13.95 -3.52
N LEU A 80 7.52 15.16 -3.18
CA LEU A 80 8.32 16.13 -2.43
C LEU A 80 8.62 15.64 -1.00
N ILE A 81 7.63 15.06 -0.32
CA ILE A 81 7.82 14.50 1.02
C ILE A 81 8.83 13.34 0.96
N GLY A 82 8.68 12.41 0.01
CA GLY A 82 9.61 11.31 -0.20
C GLY A 82 11.02 11.79 -0.52
N PHE A 83 11.15 12.82 -1.36
CA PHE A 83 12.45 13.44 -1.67
C PHE A 83 13.10 14.08 -0.44
N ALA A 84 12.33 14.86 0.33
CA ALA A 84 12.82 15.47 1.57
C ALA A 84 13.25 14.41 2.60
N LEU A 85 12.48 13.33 2.73
CA LEU A 85 12.83 12.20 3.60
C LEU A 85 14.09 11.47 3.11
N SER A 86 14.29 11.34 1.79
CA SER A 86 15.50 10.74 1.22
C SER A 86 16.77 11.48 1.62
N LEU A 87 16.71 12.82 1.76
CA LEU A 87 17.84 13.66 2.19
C LEU A 87 18.28 13.40 3.64
N THR A 88 17.45 12.74 4.46
CA THR A 88 17.80 12.42 5.86
C THR A 88 18.87 11.31 5.95
N GLY A 89 19.13 10.57 4.87
CA GLY A 89 20.06 9.45 4.86
C GLY A 89 19.56 8.20 5.60
N GLN A 90 18.35 8.23 6.17
CA GLN A 90 17.77 7.13 6.94
C GLN A 90 16.97 6.15 6.08
N GLY A 91 17.51 5.75 4.93
CA GLY A 91 16.82 4.88 3.97
C GLY A 91 16.35 3.55 4.56
N ALA A 92 17.17 2.93 5.42
CA ALA A 92 16.84 1.67 6.10
C ALA A 92 15.64 1.82 7.07
N LEU A 93 15.62 2.91 7.85
CA LEU A 93 14.51 3.20 8.75
C LEU A 93 13.21 3.42 7.96
N LEU A 94 13.26 4.22 6.89
CA LEU A 94 12.11 4.48 6.03
C LEU A 94 11.59 3.19 5.36
N LEU A 95 12.50 2.31 4.93
CA LEU A 95 12.15 1.00 4.40
C LEU A 95 11.43 0.15 5.46
N ASN A 96 11.99 0.06 6.67
CA ASN A 96 11.36 -0.68 7.78
C ASN A 96 9.98 -0.12 8.13
N MET A 97 9.82 1.21 8.15
CA MET A 97 8.51 1.85 8.35
C MET A 97 7.52 1.51 7.24
N ALA A 98 7.96 1.48 5.98
CA ALA A 98 7.11 1.12 4.84
C ALA A 98 6.68 -0.35 4.89
N VAL A 99 7.60 -1.26 5.23
CA VAL A 99 7.31 -2.70 5.38
C VAL A 99 6.33 -2.94 6.53
N PHE A 100 6.49 -2.22 7.65
CA PHE A 100 5.54 -2.27 8.76
C PHE A 100 4.14 -1.84 8.33
N GLY A 101 4.02 -0.68 7.67
CA GLY A 101 2.74 -0.18 7.17
C GLY A 101 2.08 -1.14 6.19
N ALA A 102 2.86 -1.75 5.29
CA ALA A 102 2.38 -2.77 4.36
C ALA A 102 1.86 -4.02 5.10
N ALA A 103 2.63 -4.55 6.05
CA ALA A 103 2.21 -5.70 6.86
C ALA A 103 0.91 -5.42 7.64
N LEU A 104 0.79 -4.25 8.25
CA LEU A 104 -0.43 -3.82 8.94
C LEU A 104 -1.62 -3.73 7.97
N SER A 105 -1.42 -3.16 6.78
CA SER A 105 -2.49 -3.08 5.77
C SER A 105 -2.98 -4.45 5.33
N TYR A 106 -2.10 -5.46 5.25
CA TYR A 106 -2.49 -6.84 4.95
C TYR A 106 -3.33 -7.43 6.08
N VAL A 107 -2.98 -7.19 7.35
CA VAL A 107 -3.82 -7.61 8.49
C VAL A 107 -5.21 -6.99 8.37
N LEU A 108 -5.29 -5.69 8.14
CA LEU A 108 -6.57 -4.97 8.00
C LEU A 108 -7.39 -5.48 6.82
N MET A 109 -6.74 -5.78 5.69
CA MET A 109 -7.39 -6.31 4.50
C MET A 109 -7.99 -7.71 4.75
N MET A 110 -7.24 -8.59 5.42
CA MET A 110 -7.72 -9.93 5.79
C MET A 110 -8.85 -9.87 6.81
N VAL A 111 -8.75 -9.01 7.83
CA VAL A 111 -9.83 -8.77 8.80
C VAL A 111 -11.08 -8.24 8.10
N SER A 112 -10.93 -7.27 7.18
CA SER A 112 -12.05 -6.69 6.43
C SER A 112 -12.75 -7.75 5.58
N HIS A 113 -12.00 -8.66 4.95
CA HIS A 113 -12.57 -9.78 4.20
C HIS A 113 -13.39 -10.72 5.09
N ILE A 114 -12.90 -11.05 6.28
CA ILE A 114 -13.63 -11.89 7.26
C ILE A 114 -14.88 -11.17 7.75
N VAL A 115 -14.77 -9.91 8.16
CA VAL A 115 -15.88 -9.11 8.68
C VAL A 115 -16.98 -8.91 7.64
N LEU A 116 -16.64 -8.58 6.39
CA LEU A 116 -17.61 -8.46 5.29
C LEU A 116 -18.34 -9.78 5.05
N ARG A 117 -17.67 -10.92 5.28
CA ARG A 117 -18.32 -12.23 5.13
C ARG A 117 -19.41 -12.47 6.17
N TYR A 118 -19.24 -11.97 7.39
CA TYR A 118 -20.25 -12.08 8.44
C TYR A 118 -21.33 -11.00 8.34
N ARG A 119 -20.95 -9.76 7.99
CA ARG A 119 -21.86 -8.61 8.03
C ARG A 119 -22.69 -8.43 6.76
N ALA A 120 -22.17 -8.84 5.61
CA ALA A 120 -22.85 -8.75 4.31
C ALA A 120 -22.79 -10.10 3.57
N PRO A 121 -23.49 -11.13 4.05
CA PRO A 121 -23.50 -12.45 3.43
C PRO A 121 -24.17 -12.46 2.05
N GLU A 122 -25.21 -11.65 1.85
CA GLU A 122 -26.02 -11.56 0.62
C GLU A 122 -25.41 -10.69 -0.49
N MET A 123 -24.25 -10.07 -0.25
CA MET A 123 -23.57 -9.27 -1.27
C MET A 123 -23.12 -10.16 -2.43
N ASP A 124 -23.41 -9.75 -3.67
CA ASP A 124 -22.94 -10.49 -4.84
C ASP A 124 -21.40 -10.50 -4.89
N ARG A 125 -20.82 -11.68 -5.12
CA ARG A 125 -19.36 -11.90 -5.09
C ARG A 125 -18.90 -12.41 -6.45
N PRO A 126 -18.52 -11.50 -7.36
CA PRO A 126 -18.01 -11.87 -8.68
C PRO A 126 -16.80 -12.80 -8.62
N TYR A 127 -16.01 -12.70 -7.54
CA TYR A 127 -14.87 -13.57 -7.28
C TYR A 127 -15.02 -14.30 -5.94
N ARG A 128 -14.96 -15.63 -5.97
CA ARG A 128 -14.97 -16.49 -4.78
C ARG A 128 -13.57 -17.04 -4.53
N THR A 129 -12.96 -16.67 -3.41
CA THR A 129 -11.61 -17.13 -3.04
C THR A 129 -11.57 -18.66 -2.88
N PRO A 130 -10.66 -19.37 -3.57
CA PRO A 130 -10.48 -20.81 -3.37
C PRO A 130 -10.05 -21.07 -1.92
N GLY A 131 -10.73 -21.99 -1.24
CA GLY A 131 -10.50 -22.29 0.19
C GLY A 131 -11.19 -21.37 1.20
N GLY A 132 -11.95 -20.37 0.74
CA GLY A 132 -12.87 -19.61 1.60
C GLY A 132 -12.22 -18.94 2.81
N VAL A 133 -12.81 -19.13 4.00
CA VAL A 133 -12.36 -18.50 5.25
C VAL A 133 -11.03 -19.09 5.74
N VAL A 134 -10.72 -20.34 5.41
CA VAL A 134 -9.51 -21.02 5.89
C VAL A 134 -8.25 -20.39 5.29
N THR A 135 -8.26 -20.10 3.99
CA THR A 135 -7.14 -19.45 3.32
C THR A 135 -6.94 -18.02 3.80
N THR A 136 -8.03 -17.27 4.02
CA THR A 136 -7.96 -15.93 4.63
C THR A 136 -7.44 -15.99 6.07
N GLY A 137 -7.89 -16.96 6.87
CA GLY A 137 -7.45 -17.13 8.26
C GLY A 137 -5.96 -17.46 8.35
N PHE A 138 -5.47 -18.35 7.50
CA PHE A 138 -4.04 -18.64 7.41
C PHE A 138 -3.22 -17.42 6.98
N ALA A 139 -3.68 -16.69 5.95
CA ALA A 139 -3.04 -15.46 5.51
C ALA A 139 -3.05 -14.38 6.60
N LEU A 140 -4.11 -14.29 7.40
CA LEU A 140 -4.18 -13.41 8.57
C LEU A 140 -3.13 -13.77 9.62
N VAL A 141 -2.96 -15.05 9.94
CA VAL A 141 -1.92 -15.50 10.88
C VAL A 141 -0.53 -15.12 10.37
N ILE A 142 -0.24 -15.35 9.09
CA ILE A 142 1.05 -14.94 8.50
C ILE A 142 1.23 -13.43 8.56
N ALA A 143 0.20 -12.65 8.24
CA ALA A 143 0.28 -11.19 8.28
C ALA A 143 0.53 -10.68 9.71
N VAL A 144 -0.11 -11.27 10.72
CA VAL A 144 0.11 -10.94 12.14
C VAL A 144 1.54 -11.31 12.55
N LEU A 145 2.03 -12.49 12.17
CA LEU A 145 3.42 -12.88 12.42
C LEU A 145 4.42 -11.93 11.75
N ALA A 146 4.11 -11.46 10.54
CA ALA A 146 4.94 -10.48 9.83
C ALA A 146 4.96 -9.12 10.56
N VAL A 147 3.83 -8.67 11.11
CA VAL A 147 3.78 -7.45 11.95
C VAL A 147 4.60 -7.64 13.23
N ILE A 148 4.53 -8.80 13.87
CA ILE A 148 5.35 -9.09 15.06
C ILE A 148 6.85 -9.09 14.68
N ALA A 149 7.20 -9.70 13.54
CA ALA A 149 8.58 -9.73 13.06
C ALA A 149 9.12 -8.31 12.79
N THR A 150 8.34 -7.41 12.20
CA THR A 150 8.78 -6.03 11.94
C THR A 150 8.98 -5.23 13.23
N PHE A 151 8.21 -5.49 14.30
CA PHE A 151 8.47 -4.91 15.63
C PHE A 151 9.80 -5.37 16.24
N LEU A 152 10.17 -6.63 16.02
CA LEU A 152 11.41 -7.22 16.53
C LEU A 152 12.65 -6.72 15.77
N VAL A 153 12.51 -6.42 14.47
CA VAL A 153 13.60 -5.92 13.63
C VAL A 153 13.95 -4.48 13.99
N ASP A 154 12.95 -3.60 14.09
CA ASP A 154 13.18 -2.18 14.33
C ASP A 154 11.97 -1.55 15.04
N SER A 155 12.03 -1.55 16.37
CA SER A 155 10.95 -1.01 17.20
C SER A 155 10.76 0.50 17.01
N VAL A 156 11.82 1.23 16.62
CA VAL A 156 11.74 2.67 16.36
C VAL A 156 10.96 2.93 15.07
N ALA A 157 11.25 2.18 14.01
CA ALA A 157 10.49 2.23 12.77
C ALA A 157 9.02 1.84 12.99
N ALA A 158 8.77 0.77 13.75
CA ALA A 158 7.42 0.30 14.03
C ALA A 158 6.61 1.32 14.85
N LEU A 159 7.19 1.89 15.90
CA LEU A 159 6.55 2.96 16.69
C LEU A 159 6.34 4.23 15.87
N GLY A 160 7.33 4.63 15.06
CA GLY A 160 7.20 5.78 14.17
C GLY A 160 6.05 5.60 13.18
N CYS A 161 5.93 4.40 12.59
CA CYS A 161 4.84 4.08 11.69
C CYS A 161 3.48 4.07 12.41
N LEU A 162 3.40 3.51 13.62
CA LEU A 162 2.19 3.55 14.45
C LEU A 162 1.77 4.97 14.80
N VAL A 163 2.71 5.86 15.12
CA VAL A 163 2.42 7.28 15.40
C VAL A 163 1.87 7.95 14.16
N VAL A 164 2.47 7.71 12.99
CA VAL A 164 1.94 8.23 11.71
C VAL A 164 0.54 7.69 11.45
N PHE A 165 0.32 6.39 11.64
CA PHE A 165 -0.98 5.76 11.45
C PHE A 165 -2.04 6.32 12.42
N ALA A 166 -1.68 6.51 13.70
CA ALA A 166 -2.54 7.12 14.71
C ALA A 166 -2.83 8.59 14.39
N ALA A 167 -1.86 9.35 13.87
CA ALA A 167 -2.05 10.72 13.42
C ALA A 167 -3.01 10.79 12.22
N PHE A 168 -2.85 9.89 11.24
CA PHE A 168 -3.80 9.74 10.12
C PHE A 168 -5.20 9.35 10.60
N MET A 169 -5.30 8.44 11.57
CA MET A 169 -6.57 8.02 12.17
C MET A 169 -7.24 9.16 12.95
N ALA A 170 -6.46 9.95 13.69
CA ALA A 170 -6.94 11.13 14.40
C ALA A 170 -7.39 12.21 13.41
N TYR A 171 -6.60 12.47 12.36
CA TYR A 171 -7.02 13.36 11.27
C TYR A 171 -8.32 12.87 10.62
N PHE A 172 -8.44 11.58 10.35
CA PHE A 172 -9.67 10.99 9.83
C PHE A 172 -10.86 11.18 10.79
N GLY A 173 -10.67 10.87 12.08
CA GLY A 173 -11.69 10.97 13.10
C GLY A 173 -12.11 12.40 13.45
N PHE A 174 -11.22 13.40 13.36
CA PHE A 174 -11.53 14.79 13.69
C PHE A 174 -11.95 15.62 12.47
N TYR A 175 -11.34 15.40 11.31
CA TYR A 175 -11.56 16.22 10.11
C TYR A 175 -12.37 15.49 9.03
N SER A 176 -12.01 14.25 8.70
CA SER A 176 -12.63 13.53 7.58
C SER A 176 -14.06 13.06 7.89
N ARG A 177 -14.39 12.62 9.11
CA ARG A 177 -15.77 12.21 9.46
C ARG A 177 -16.83 13.30 9.22
N HIS A 178 -16.43 14.57 9.28
CA HIS A 178 -17.31 15.73 9.09
C HIS A 178 -17.30 16.27 7.65
N HIS A 179 -16.37 15.80 6.82
CA HIS A 179 -16.24 16.15 5.40
C HIS A 179 -16.35 14.92 4.48
N LEU A 180 -16.78 13.77 5.02
CA LEU A 180 -17.13 12.60 4.25
C LEU A 180 -18.30 13.02 3.36
N VAL A 181 -18.06 13.05 2.05
CA VAL A 181 -19.15 13.15 1.11
C VAL A 181 -19.91 11.84 1.27
N ALA A 182 -21.11 11.91 1.86
CA ALA A 182 -21.96 10.77 2.22
C ALA A 182 -22.41 9.91 1.02
N ASN A 183 -21.89 10.22 -0.17
CA ASN A 183 -22.03 9.47 -1.39
C ASN A 183 -20.62 9.25 -1.93
N SER A 184 -19.99 8.14 -1.55
CA SER A 184 -18.90 7.65 -2.38
C SER A 184 -19.50 7.39 -3.78
N PRO A 185 -18.83 7.76 -4.89
CA PRO A 185 -19.38 7.51 -6.23
C PRO A 185 -19.76 6.04 -6.43
N ASP A 186 -19.12 5.11 -5.73
CA ASP A 186 -19.48 3.68 -5.73
C ASP A 186 -20.85 3.41 -5.10
N GLU A 187 -21.26 4.17 -4.07
CA GLU A 187 -22.64 4.16 -3.52
C GLU A 187 -23.64 4.82 -4.48
N GLU A 188 -23.25 5.88 -5.19
CA GLU A 188 -24.10 6.47 -6.25
C GLU A 188 -24.24 5.56 -7.48
N PHE A 189 -23.17 4.90 -7.91
CA PHE A 189 -23.20 3.91 -8.99
C PHE A 189 -23.98 2.65 -8.56
N ALA A 190 -23.83 2.20 -7.31
CA ALA A 190 -24.62 1.10 -6.77
C ALA A 190 -26.10 1.49 -6.62
N ALA A 191 -26.41 2.72 -6.20
CA ALA A 191 -27.78 3.23 -6.13
C ALA A 191 -28.41 3.39 -7.53
N LEU A 192 -27.63 3.83 -8.52
CA LEU A 192 -28.07 3.89 -9.92
C LEU A 192 -28.29 2.50 -10.51
N ALA A 193 -27.39 1.55 -10.26
CA ALA A 193 -27.55 0.17 -10.70
C ALA A 193 -28.76 -0.52 -10.04
N ALA A 194 -28.98 -0.30 -8.73
CA ALA A 194 -30.15 -0.80 -8.03
C ALA A 194 -31.45 -0.17 -8.57
N ALA A 195 -31.44 1.12 -8.89
CA ALA A 195 -32.59 1.79 -9.51
C ALA A 195 -32.85 1.29 -10.95
N GLU A 196 -31.81 0.90 -11.69
CA GLU A 196 -31.94 0.33 -13.03
C GLU A 196 -32.49 -1.11 -13.00
N ASP A 197 -32.14 -1.90 -11.97
CA ASP A 197 -32.73 -3.23 -11.72
C ASP A 197 -34.20 -3.14 -11.24
N GLU A 198 -34.59 -2.12 -10.50
CA GLU A 198 -36.00 -1.90 -10.11
C GLU A 198 -36.90 -1.48 -11.28
N LEU A 199 -36.32 -0.98 -12.38
CA LEU A 199 -37.02 -0.53 -13.58
C LEU A 199 -37.19 -1.62 -14.64
N ASN A 200 -36.50 -2.75 -14.51
CA ASN A 200 -36.58 -3.91 -15.42
C ASN A 200 -37.41 -5.07 -14.83
#